data_AF-A0A067S5N6-F1
#
_entry.id   AF-A0A067S5N6-F1
#
_cell.length_a   1.000
_cell.length_b   1.000
_cell.length_c   1.000
_cell.angle_alpha   90.00
_cell.angle_beta   90.00
_cell.angle_gamma   90.00
#
_symmetry.space_group_name_H-M   'P 1'
#
loop_
_entity.id
_entity.type
_entity.pdbx_description
1 polymer ?
#
loop_
_entity_poly.entity_id
_entity_poly.type
_entity_poly.pdbx_seq_one_letter_code
_entity_poly.pdbx_strand_id
1 'polypeptide(L)'
;LDAWLDKADKASGQIYLMVEPDQRIHFNGITDDPVKMWEALKAVHLQKRPGNRFNAYDDLFSIRKGEEESLQTLINRVDEAICRIQDLRPDKFDLAKLDEELGSLSLIRALPEE
;
A
#
# COMPACT_ATOMS: atom_id res chain seq x y z
N LEU A 1 31.93 -1.71 -4.18
CA LEU A 1 31.42 -1.39 -2.83
C LEU A 1 31.09 0.10 -2.75
N ASP A 2 32.03 0.97 -3.11
CA ASP A 2 31.88 2.43 -3.06
C ASP A 2 30.69 2.97 -3.86
N ALA A 3 30.47 2.48 -5.09
CA ALA A 3 29.33 2.90 -5.91
C ALA A 3 27.96 2.46 -5.34
N TRP A 4 27.92 1.43 -4.48
CA TRP A 4 26.70 1.03 -3.79
C TRP A 4 26.49 1.91 -2.56
N LEU A 5 27.53 2.13 -1.75
CA LEU A 5 27.49 3.01 -0.57
C LEU A 5 27.06 4.43 -0.94
N ASP A 6 27.66 5.02 -1.98
CA ASP A 6 27.28 6.37 -2.46
C ASP A 6 25.80 6.44 -2.90
N LYS A 7 25.27 5.37 -3.51
CA LYS A 7 23.84 5.30 -3.85
C LYS A 7 22.97 5.12 -2.61
N ALA A 8 23.41 4.33 -1.64
CA ALA A 8 22.69 4.10 -0.40
C ALA A 8 22.58 5.41 0.42
N ASP A 9 23.68 6.14 0.56
CA ASP A 9 23.71 7.44 1.26
C ASP A 9 22.78 8.46 0.59
N LYS A 10 22.82 8.54 -0.76
CA LYS A 10 21.90 9.37 -1.53
C LYS A 10 20.45 8.97 -1.30
N ALA A 11 20.14 7.67 -1.30
CA ALA A 11 18.80 7.18 -1.05
C ALA A 11 18.31 7.53 0.36
N SER A 12 19.14 7.35 1.39
CA SER A 12 18.81 7.73 2.77
C SER A 12 18.52 9.22 2.89
N GLY A 13 19.36 10.06 2.28
CA GLY A 13 19.15 11.51 2.24
C GLY A 13 17.84 11.89 1.55
N GLN A 14 17.51 11.25 0.42
CA GLN A 14 16.25 11.49 -0.30
C GLN A 14 15.04 11.06 0.52
N ILE A 15 15.05 9.88 1.13
CA ILE A 15 13.96 9.40 1.99
C ILE A 15 13.74 10.37 3.15
N TYR A 16 14.82 10.80 3.82
CA TYR A 16 14.74 11.72 4.95
C TYR A 16 14.14 13.09 4.56
N LEU A 17 14.53 13.62 3.40
CA LEU A 17 14.07 14.92 2.92
C LEU A 17 12.61 14.90 2.44
N MET A 18 12.18 13.82 1.80
CA MET A 18 10.82 13.68 1.27
C MET A 18 9.77 13.40 2.34
N VAL A 19 10.19 12.84 3.49
CA VAL A 19 9.28 12.52 4.59
C VAL A 19 9.07 13.73 5.50
N GLU A 20 7.82 13.95 5.87
CA GLU A 20 7.39 15.01 6.77
C GLU A 20 8.16 14.96 8.10
N PRO A 21 8.52 16.12 8.70
CA PRO A 21 9.33 16.16 9.92
C PRO A 21 8.82 15.28 11.07
N ASP A 22 7.50 15.22 11.27
CA ASP A 22 6.87 14.46 12.36
C ASP A 22 6.99 12.94 12.18
N GLN A 23 7.12 12.46 10.94
CA GLN A 23 7.29 11.04 10.62
C GLN A 23 8.76 10.59 10.75
N ARG A 24 9.71 11.52 10.84
CA ARG A 24 11.15 11.19 10.95
C ARG A 24 11.52 10.51 12.26
N ILE A 25 10.64 10.53 13.26
CA ILE A 25 10.78 9.75 14.50
C ILE A 25 11.00 8.25 14.22
N HIS A 26 10.47 7.75 13.10
CA HIS A 26 10.63 6.36 12.67
C HIS A 26 12.05 6.02 12.16
N PHE A 27 12.93 7.01 11.96
CA PHE A 27 14.29 6.82 11.45
C PHE A 27 15.38 6.79 12.52
N ASN A 28 15.02 6.92 13.80
CA ASN A 28 16.01 6.96 14.88
C ASN A 28 16.90 5.71 14.89
N GLY A 29 18.21 5.90 14.69
CA GLY A 29 19.20 4.82 14.69
C GLY A 29 19.30 4.02 13.39
N ILE A 30 18.62 4.44 12.31
CA ILE A 30 18.65 3.75 11.00
C ILE A 30 18.85 4.71 9.80
N THR A 31 19.22 5.98 10.04
CA THR A 31 19.32 7.02 8.99
C THR A 31 20.41 6.78 7.94
N ASP A 32 21.29 5.83 8.17
CA ASP A 32 22.38 5.41 7.29
C ASP A 32 22.00 4.19 6.41
N ASP A 33 20.87 3.55 6.68
CA ASP A 33 20.42 2.35 5.98
C ASP A 33 19.08 2.62 5.27
N PRO A 34 19.10 2.94 3.96
CA PRO A 34 17.89 3.33 3.23
C PRO A 34 16.89 2.17 3.14
N VAL A 35 17.35 0.92 3.23
CA VAL A 35 16.48 -0.26 3.22
C VAL A 35 15.69 -0.31 4.52
N LYS A 36 16.36 -0.16 5.67
CA LYS A 36 15.68 -0.10 6.96
C LYS A 36 14.76 1.10 7.09
N MET A 37 15.15 2.26 6.57
CA MET A 37 14.30 3.45 6.55
C MET A 37 13.00 3.17 5.78
N TRP A 38 13.11 2.55 4.60
CA TRP A 38 11.93 2.16 3.82
C TRP A 38 11.07 1.11 4.52
N GLU A 39 11.69 0.10 5.14
CA GLU A 39 10.99 -0.92 5.93
C GLU A 39 10.23 -0.33 7.11
N ALA A 40 10.81 0.66 7.81
CA ALA A 40 10.16 1.36 8.91
C ALA A 40 8.91 2.13 8.43
N LEU A 41 9.03 2.88 7.32
CA LEU A 41 7.88 3.54 6.70
C LEU A 41 6.81 2.54 6.28
N LYS A 42 7.22 1.45 5.62
CA LYS A 42 6.32 0.39 5.19
C LYS A 42 5.57 -0.23 6.38
N ALA A 43 6.24 -0.49 7.49
CA ALA A 43 5.62 -1.05 8.68
C ALA A 43 4.56 -0.11 9.31
N VAL A 44 4.79 1.20 9.26
CA VAL A 44 3.87 2.21 9.82
C VAL A 44 2.69 2.47 8.89
N HIS A 45 2.95 2.66 7.60
CA HIS A 45 1.96 3.15 6.63
C HIS A 45 1.27 2.04 5.82
N LEU A 46 1.92 0.91 5.58
CA LEU A 46 1.35 -0.24 4.86
C LEU A 46 1.01 -1.36 5.84
N GLN A 47 0.09 -1.05 6.77
CA GLN A 47 -0.41 -2.05 7.71
C GLN A 47 -1.21 -3.13 6.97
N LYS A 48 -0.59 -4.30 6.77
CA LYS A 48 -1.15 -5.49 6.11
C LYS A 48 -2.22 -6.22 6.95
N ARG A 49 -3.13 -5.46 7.58
CA ARG A 49 -4.23 -5.98 8.41
C ARG A 49 -5.47 -6.26 7.54
N PRO A 50 -6.31 -7.26 7.89
CA PRO A 50 -7.52 -7.58 7.12
C PRO A 50 -8.43 -6.37 6.89
N GLY A 51 -8.67 -5.53 7.90
CA GLY A 51 -9.52 -4.34 7.77
C GLY A 51 -9.06 -3.37 6.66
N ASN A 52 -7.75 -3.12 6.55
CA ASN A 52 -7.23 -2.23 5.49
C ASN A 52 -7.38 -2.86 4.10
N ARG A 53 -7.27 -4.18 3.99
CA ARG A 53 -7.55 -4.88 2.73
C ARG A 53 -9.02 -4.79 2.35
N PHE A 54 -9.93 -4.98 3.32
CA PHE A 54 -11.37 -4.82 3.08
C PHE A 54 -11.71 -3.41 2.57
N ASN A 55 -11.14 -2.36 3.18
CA ASN A 55 -11.32 -0.99 2.69
C ASN A 55 -10.78 -0.83 1.25
N ALA A 56 -9.63 -1.41 0.93
CA ALA A 56 -9.08 -1.35 -0.43
C ALA A 56 -9.94 -2.12 -1.46
N TYR A 57 -10.57 -3.24 -1.06
CA TYR A 57 -11.56 -3.92 -1.90
C TYR A 57 -12.81 -3.07 -2.10
N ASP A 58 -13.31 -2.43 -1.04
CA ASP A 58 -14.46 -1.54 -1.14
C ASP A 58 -14.18 -0.34 -2.05
N ASP A 59 -12.99 0.28 -1.93
CA ASP A 59 -12.52 1.33 -2.83
C ASP A 59 -12.53 0.86 -4.29
N LEU A 60 -11.95 -0.33 -4.58
CA LEU A 60 -11.94 -0.93 -5.91
C LEU A 60 -13.37 -1.11 -6.46
N PHE A 61 -14.27 -1.71 -5.67
CA PHE A 61 -15.64 -1.97 -6.09
C PHE A 61 -16.52 -0.73 -6.14
N SER A 62 -16.08 0.38 -5.53
CA SER A 62 -16.74 1.69 -5.59
C SER A 62 -16.34 2.50 -6.81
N ILE A 63 -15.31 2.09 -7.57
CA ILE A 63 -14.93 2.77 -8.81
C ILE A 63 -16.10 2.75 -9.80
N ARG A 64 -16.51 3.94 -10.24
CA ARG A 64 -17.47 4.17 -11.32
C ARG A 64 -16.84 5.09 -12.34
N LYS A 65 -17.12 4.83 -13.63
CA LYS A 65 -16.71 5.71 -14.72
C LYS A 65 -17.41 7.06 -14.56
N GLY A 66 -16.64 8.15 -14.56
CA GLY A 66 -17.19 9.50 -14.64
C GLY A 66 -17.78 9.81 -16.02
N GLU A 67 -18.68 10.79 -16.11
CA GLU A 67 -19.33 11.17 -17.38
C GLU A 67 -18.29 11.55 -18.45
N GLU A 68 -17.39 12.46 -18.13
CA GLU A 68 -16.32 12.98 -19.00
C GLU A 68 -15.00 12.18 -18.90
N GLU A 69 -14.97 11.10 -18.10
CA GLU A 69 -13.77 10.31 -17.89
C GLU A 69 -13.47 9.41 -19.10
N SER A 70 -12.20 9.40 -19.54
CA SER A 70 -11.74 8.47 -20.58
C SER A 70 -11.63 7.04 -20.06
N LEU A 71 -11.80 6.04 -20.93
CA LEU A 71 -11.62 4.64 -20.54
C LEU A 71 -10.19 4.36 -20.06
N GLN A 72 -9.19 5.03 -20.62
CA GLN A 72 -7.80 4.86 -20.18
C GLN A 72 -7.61 5.35 -18.74
N THR A 73 -8.22 6.48 -18.39
CA THR A 73 -8.18 7.01 -17.01
C THR A 73 -8.85 6.04 -16.03
N LEU A 74 -9.99 5.48 -16.42
CA LEU A 74 -10.68 4.47 -15.62
C LEU A 74 -9.82 3.21 -15.40
N ILE A 75 -9.19 2.69 -16.47
CA ILE A 75 -8.30 1.52 -16.39
C ILE A 75 -7.15 1.80 -15.42
N ASN A 76 -6.50 2.95 -15.53
CA ASN A 76 -5.38 3.31 -14.65
C ASN A 76 -5.82 3.34 -13.17
N ARG A 77 -7.02 3.85 -12.86
CA ARG A 77 -7.55 3.84 -11.48
C ARG A 77 -7.83 2.43 -10.96
N VAL A 78 -8.32 1.54 -11.82
CA VAL A 78 -8.53 0.12 -11.45
C VAL A 78 -7.19 -0.56 -11.20
N ASP A 79 -6.19 -0.33 -12.06
CA ASP A 79 -4.84 -0.87 -11.88
C ASP A 79 -4.18 -0.37 -10.59
N GLU A 80 -4.30 0.93 -10.30
CA GLU A 80 -3.82 1.53 -9.03
C GLU A 80 -4.50 0.90 -7.80
N ALA A 81 -5.81 0.68 -7.86
CA ALA A 81 -6.55 0.02 -6.78
C ALA A 81 -6.11 -1.44 -6.58
N ILE A 82 -5.84 -2.16 -7.68
CA ILE A 82 -5.30 -3.53 -7.61
C ILE A 82 -3.90 -3.54 -7.01
N CYS A 83 -3.00 -2.63 -7.41
CA CYS A 83 -1.67 -2.48 -6.81
C CYS A 83 -1.78 -2.24 -5.30
N ARG A 84 -2.68 -1.36 -4.87
CA ARG A 84 -2.92 -1.10 -3.45
C ARG A 84 -3.36 -2.35 -2.68
N ILE A 85 -4.26 -3.16 -3.25
CA ILE A 85 -4.67 -4.43 -2.64
C ILE A 85 -3.46 -5.37 -2.53
N GLN A 86 -2.63 -5.46 -3.58
CA GLN A 86 -1.44 -6.31 -3.61
C GLN A 86 -0.41 -5.91 -2.53
N ASP A 87 -0.17 -4.60 -2.34
CA ASP A 87 0.75 -4.10 -1.33
C ASP A 87 0.32 -4.45 0.11
N LEU A 88 -0.99 -4.54 0.35
CA LEU A 88 -1.58 -4.88 1.64
C LEU A 88 -1.63 -6.39 1.92
N ARG A 89 -1.23 -7.24 0.97
CA ARG A 89 -1.18 -8.70 1.17
C ARG A 89 -0.05 -9.11 2.10
N PRO A 90 -0.30 -9.99 3.08
CA PRO A 90 0.76 -10.62 3.87
C PRO A 90 1.66 -11.48 2.99
N ASP A 91 2.87 -11.76 3.46
CA ASP A 91 3.90 -12.40 2.63
C ASP A 91 3.54 -13.83 2.17
N LYS A 92 2.62 -14.49 2.89
CA LYS A 92 2.08 -15.81 2.54
C LYS A 92 0.62 -15.73 2.07
N PHE A 93 0.30 -14.76 1.21
CA PHE A 93 -1.02 -14.66 0.61
C PHE A 93 -1.13 -15.52 -0.64
N ASP A 94 -2.04 -16.49 -0.62
CA ASP A 94 -2.29 -17.44 -1.71
C ASP A 94 -3.73 -17.28 -2.23
N LEU A 95 -4.08 -18.05 -3.27
CA LEU A 95 -5.43 -18.00 -3.86
C LEU A 95 -6.51 -18.46 -2.89
N ALA A 96 -6.23 -19.41 -1.99
CA ALA A 96 -7.21 -19.87 -1.01
C ALA A 96 -7.61 -18.73 -0.05
N LYS A 97 -6.64 -17.95 0.43
CA LYS A 97 -6.91 -16.76 1.24
C LYS A 97 -7.67 -15.68 0.47
N LEU A 98 -7.40 -15.53 -0.82
CA LEU A 98 -8.17 -14.62 -1.67
C LEU A 98 -9.64 -15.06 -1.74
N ASP A 99 -9.90 -16.34 -1.96
CA ASP A 99 -11.26 -16.88 -2.02
C ASP A 99 -12.01 -16.72 -0.68
N GLU A 100 -11.32 -16.95 0.45
CA GLU A 100 -11.86 -16.70 1.80
C GLU A 100 -12.20 -15.21 2.03
N GLU A 101 -11.32 -14.29 1.61
CA GLU A 101 -11.57 -12.85 1.71
C GLU A 101 -12.72 -12.40 0.81
N LEU A 102 -12.83 -12.94 -0.41
CA LEU A 102 -13.94 -12.66 -1.33
C LEU A 102 -15.28 -13.14 -0.76
N GLY A 103 -15.31 -14.32 -0.13
CA GLY A 103 -16.50 -14.81 0.57
C GLY A 103 -16.90 -13.90 1.73
N SER A 104 -15.92 -13.50 2.55
CA SER A 104 -16.14 -12.60 3.69
C SER A 104 -16.63 -11.21 3.25
N LEU A 105 -16.03 -10.64 2.21
CA LEU A 105 -16.45 -9.36 1.64
C LEU A 105 -17.88 -9.44 1.10
N SER A 106 -18.19 -10.52 0.38
CA SER A 106 -19.53 -10.74 -0.17
C SER A 106 -20.59 -10.83 0.94
N LEU A 107 -20.27 -11.49 2.05
CA LEU A 107 -21.14 -11.55 3.23
C LEU A 107 -21.35 -10.17 3.84
N ILE A 108 -20.29 -9.39 4.05
CA ILE A 108 -20.38 -8.03 4.61
C ILE A 108 -21.25 -7.14 3.73
N ARG A 109 -21.06 -7.16 2.41
CA ARG A 109 -21.85 -6.38 1.45
C ARG A 109 -23.32 -6.82 1.34
N ALA A 110 -23.64 -8.03 1.76
CA ALA A 110 -25.01 -8.56 1.74
C ALA A 110 -25.82 -8.19 3.00
N LEU A 111 -25.16 -7.68 4.06
CA LEU A 111 -25.83 -7.20 5.24
C LEU A 111 -26.56 -5.87 4.93
N PRO A 112 -27.74 -5.62 5.54
CA PRO A 112 -28.41 -4.33 5.38
C PRO A 112 -27.55 -3.21 5.97
N GLU A 113 -27.65 -2.02 5.39
CA GLU A 113 -27.17 -0.80 6.04
C GLU A 113 -27.98 -0.61 7.33
N GLU A 114 -27.30 -0.43 8.47
CA GLU A 114 -27.94 -0.13 9.76
C GLU A 114 -28.75 1.16 9.74
#